data_AF-A0A363ULY9-F1
#
_entry.id   AF-A0A363ULY9-F1
#
_cell.length_a   1.000
_cell.length_b   1.000
_cell.length_c   1.000
_cell.angle_alpha   90.00
_cell.angle_beta   90.00
_cell.angle_gamma   90.00
#
_symmetry.space_group_name_H-M   'P 1'
#
loop_
_entity.id
_entity.type
_entity.pdbx_description
1 polymer ?
#
loop_
_entity_poly.entity_id
_entity_poly.type
_entity_poly.pdbx_seq_one_letter_code
_entity_poly.pdbx_strand_id
1 'polypeptide(L)'
;MAKQPRMTVRVGWRDLVESQQRGLLSAMNSLGPQLGAEFVPAGAADADLLIVAAAASAPPPAQGRQQQITLADRRDQARADLVRPFRVAELRSVLAAALDRLRQAPPSPAAPRMYRGVPVESSGRAAGRAEADERPRTGLVYRGSRVG
;
A
#
# COMPACT_ATOMS: atom_id res chain seq x y z
N MET A 1 -12.64 29.86 -3.12
CA MET A 1 -12.88 28.44 -2.79
C MET A 1 -11.53 27.73 -2.70
N ALA A 2 -11.15 27.21 -1.53
CA ALA A 2 -9.89 26.51 -1.37
C ALA A 2 -9.92 25.19 -2.17
N LYS A 3 -8.94 24.99 -3.06
CA LYS A 3 -8.78 23.74 -3.83
C LYS A 3 -8.41 22.64 -2.84
N GLN A 4 -9.34 21.72 -2.56
CA GLN A 4 -9.02 20.55 -1.73
C GLN A 4 -7.82 19.81 -2.35
N PRO A 5 -6.82 19.40 -1.55
CA PRO A 5 -5.67 18.68 -2.05
C PRO A 5 -6.14 17.38 -2.69
N ARG A 6 -5.82 17.20 -3.98
CA ARG A 6 -6.14 15.98 -4.71
C ARG A 6 -5.12 14.90 -4.36
N MET A 7 -5.61 13.71 -4.08
CA MET A 7 -4.78 12.53 -3.87
C MET A 7 -4.41 11.92 -5.21
N THR A 8 -3.12 11.78 -5.51
CA THR A 8 -2.67 10.99 -6.67
C THR A 8 -2.71 9.51 -6.30
N VAL A 9 -3.30 8.69 -7.16
CA VAL A 9 -3.52 7.25 -6.96
C VAL A 9 -2.99 6.50 -8.16
N ARG A 10 -2.00 5.64 -7.94
CA ARG A 10 -1.43 4.79 -8.99
C ARG A 10 -2.33 3.57 -9.20
N VAL A 11 -2.78 3.37 -10.42
CA VAL A 11 -3.75 2.32 -10.78
C VAL A 11 -3.07 1.26 -11.64
N GLY A 12 -3.06 0.03 -11.14
CA GLY A 12 -2.58 -1.15 -11.85
C GLY A 12 -3.71 -2.05 -12.30
N TRP A 13 -3.42 -2.88 -13.29
CA TRP A 13 -4.37 -3.81 -13.89
C TRP A 13 -3.81 -5.22 -13.84
N ARG A 14 -4.67 -6.21 -13.56
CA ARG A 14 -4.29 -7.63 -13.64
C ARG A 14 -5.39 -8.44 -14.32
N ASP A 15 -4.99 -9.25 -15.29
CA ASP A 15 -5.88 -10.17 -16.03
C ASP A 15 -7.06 -9.46 -16.72
N LEU A 16 -6.88 -8.18 -17.07
CA LEU A 16 -7.83 -7.35 -17.80
C LEU A 16 -7.30 -7.06 -19.19
N VAL A 17 -8.15 -7.15 -20.20
CA VAL A 17 -7.79 -6.75 -21.57
C VAL A 17 -7.72 -5.22 -21.70
N GLU A 18 -6.92 -4.73 -22.64
CA GLU A 18 -6.64 -3.29 -22.81
C GLU A 18 -7.93 -2.44 -22.97
N SER A 19 -8.93 -2.94 -23.69
CA SER A 19 -10.21 -2.24 -23.88
C SER A 19 -10.94 -2.01 -22.55
N GLN A 20 -10.86 -2.96 -21.62
CA GLN A 20 -11.45 -2.85 -20.29
C GLN A 20 -10.66 -1.86 -19.43
N GLN A 21 -9.33 -1.91 -19.50
CA GLN A 21 -8.46 -0.96 -18.79
C GLN A 21 -8.74 0.48 -19.21
N ARG A 22 -8.82 0.74 -20.52
CA ARG A 22 -9.14 2.07 -21.07
C ARG A 22 -10.53 2.56 -20.67
N GLY A 23 -11.53 1.69 -20.73
CA GLY A 23 -12.90 2.01 -20.30
C GLY A 23 -12.99 2.36 -18.81
N LEU A 24 -12.34 1.56 -17.96
CA LEU A 24 -12.26 1.80 -16.52
C LEU A 24 -11.52 3.09 -16.20
N LEU A 25 -10.34 3.30 -16.80
CA LEU A 25 -9.55 4.51 -16.58
C LEU A 25 -10.33 5.78 -16.98
N SER A 26 -11.05 5.73 -18.10
CA SER A 26 -11.94 6.81 -18.53
C SER A 26 -13.04 7.09 -17.50
N ALA A 27 -13.73 6.05 -17.04
CA ALA A 27 -14.76 6.17 -16.01
C ALA A 27 -14.20 6.70 -14.69
N MET A 28 -13.02 6.23 -14.27
CA MET A 28 -12.32 6.70 -13.07
C MET A 28 -11.94 8.18 -13.18
N ASN A 29 -11.40 8.61 -14.33
CA ASN A 29 -11.05 10.02 -14.56
C ASN A 29 -12.27 10.94 -14.56
N SER A 30 -13.44 10.46 -14.99
CA SER A 30 -14.70 11.21 -14.87
C SER A 30 -15.16 11.38 -13.40
N LEU A 31 -14.82 10.42 -12.55
CA LEU A 31 -15.15 10.41 -11.12
C LEU A 31 -14.09 11.09 -10.24
N GLY A 32 -12.84 11.16 -10.70
CA GLY A 32 -11.70 11.74 -9.97
C GLY A 32 -11.97 13.10 -9.33
N PRO A 33 -12.52 14.09 -10.06
CA PRO A 33 -12.85 15.40 -9.49
C PRO A 33 -13.85 15.32 -8.32
N GLN A 34 -14.80 14.38 -8.36
CA GLN A 34 -15.82 14.20 -7.31
C GLN A 34 -15.25 13.48 -6.08
N LEU A 35 -14.25 12.62 -6.29
CA LEU A 35 -13.61 11.82 -5.25
C LEU A 35 -12.38 12.51 -4.62
N GLY A 36 -11.98 13.67 -5.16
CA GLY A 36 -10.76 14.36 -4.76
C GLY A 36 -9.50 13.55 -5.10
N ALA A 37 -9.54 12.78 -6.19
CA ALA A 37 -8.46 11.87 -6.58
C ALA A 37 -8.07 12.08 -8.05
N GLU A 38 -6.80 11.82 -8.34
CA GLU A 38 -6.25 11.75 -9.69
C GLU A 38 -5.71 10.34 -9.92
N PHE A 39 -6.20 9.68 -10.96
CA PHE A 39 -5.85 8.30 -11.25
C PHE A 39 -4.79 8.25 -12.34
N VAL A 40 -3.64 7.68 -12.02
CA VAL A 40 -2.49 7.58 -12.93
C VAL A 40 -2.23 6.11 -13.21
N PRO A 41 -2.17 5.66 -14.48
CA PRO A 41 -1.83 4.28 -14.78
C PRO A 41 -0.41 3.95 -14.33
N ALA A 42 -0.23 2.79 -13.70
CA ALA A 42 1.05 2.27 -13.23
C ALA A 42 1.12 0.76 -13.46
N GLY A 43 2.32 0.19 -13.32
CA GLY A 43 2.48 -1.26 -13.27
C GLY A 43 1.81 -1.86 -12.04
N ALA A 44 1.39 -3.13 -12.10
CA ALA A 44 0.71 -3.81 -10.99
C ALA A 44 1.52 -3.84 -9.68
N ALA A 45 2.86 -3.84 -9.76
CA ALA A 45 3.74 -3.83 -8.60
C ALA A 45 3.80 -2.47 -7.89
N ASP A 46 3.63 -1.36 -8.62
CA ASP A 46 3.76 0.00 -8.10
C ASP A 46 2.40 0.67 -7.83
N ALA A 47 1.31 -0.09 -8.00
CA ALA A 47 -0.05 0.42 -7.90
C ALA A 47 -0.51 0.56 -6.45
N ASP A 48 -1.07 1.72 -6.12
CA ASP A 48 -1.82 1.93 -4.87
C ASP A 48 -3.19 1.24 -4.95
N LEU A 49 -3.77 1.18 -6.16
CA LEU A 49 -5.03 0.54 -6.45
C LEU A 49 -4.87 -0.48 -7.58
N LEU A 50 -5.07 -1.76 -7.28
CA LEU A 50 -5.00 -2.85 -8.25
C LEU A 50 -6.40 -3.32 -8.63
N ILE A 51 -6.75 -3.22 -9.91
CA ILE A 51 -8.01 -3.76 -10.44
C ILE A 51 -7.73 -5.13 -11.07
N VAL A 52 -8.40 -6.16 -10.56
CA VAL A 52 -8.12 -7.57 -10.86
C VAL A 52 -9.37 -8.23 -11.42
N ALA A 53 -9.25 -8.98 -12.51
CA ALA A 53 -10.37 -9.82 -12.96
C ALA A 53 -10.67 -10.94 -11.95
N ALA A 54 -11.94 -11.17 -11.61
CA ALA A 54 -12.34 -12.19 -10.64
C ALA A 54 -11.95 -13.63 -11.05
N ALA A 55 -11.80 -13.85 -12.36
CA ALA A 55 -11.34 -15.11 -12.93
C ALA A 55 -9.83 -15.36 -12.75
N ALA A 56 -9.07 -14.38 -12.24
CA ALA A 56 -7.65 -14.51 -11.99
C ALA A 56 -7.36 -15.53 -10.88
N SER A 57 -6.45 -16.47 -11.15
CA SER A 57 -5.95 -17.43 -10.17
C SER A 57 -5.26 -16.71 -9.00
N ALA A 58 -5.80 -16.90 -7.80
CA ALA A 58 -5.36 -16.39 -6.50
C ALA A 58 -5.08 -14.86 -6.43
N PRO A 59 -5.59 -14.15 -5.41
CA PRO A 59 -5.14 -12.78 -5.15
C PRO A 59 -3.63 -12.81 -4.91
N PRO A 60 -2.84 -11.87 -5.47
CA PRO A 60 -1.44 -11.79 -5.12
C PRO A 60 -1.34 -11.44 -3.63
N PRO A 61 -0.26 -11.82 -2.94
CA PRO A 61 -0.05 -11.33 -1.58
C PRO A 61 -0.07 -9.81 -1.61
N ALA A 62 -0.97 -9.19 -0.84
CA ALA A 62 -1.10 -7.75 -0.77
C ALA A 62 0.26 -7.13 -0.38
N GLN A 63 0.90 -6.44 -1.32
CA GLN A 63 2.19 -5.80 -1.07
C GLN A 63 1.95 -4.45 -0.39
N GLY A 64 1.88 -4.44 0.94
CA GLY A 64 1.77 -3.22 1.73
C GLY A 64 0.44 -2.46 1.57
N ARG A 65 0.50 -1.17 1.22
CA ARG A 65 -0.64 -0.22 1.21
C ARG A 65 -1.63 -0.43 0.04
N GLN A 66 -1.32 -1.34 -0.89
CA GLN A 66 -2.12 -1.58 -2.09
C GLN A 66 -3.55 -2.04 -1.76
N GLN A 67 -4.56 -1.39 -2.34
CA GLN A 67 -5.96 -1.81 -2.29
C GLN A 67 -6.33 -2.58 -3.56
N GLN A 68 -7.12 -3.64 -3.42
CA GLN A 68 -7.60 -4.43 -4.56
C GLN A 68 -9.10 -4.19 -4.80
N ILE A 69 -9.48 -4.05 -6.08
CA ILE A 69 -10.86 -4.08 -6.54
C ILE A 69 -11.00 -5.25 -7.53
N THR A 70 -11.95 -6.14 -7.28
CA THR A 70 -12.20 -7.31 -8.09
C THR A 70 -13.33 -7.05 -9.07
N LEU A 71 -13.08 -7.27 -10.37
CA LEU A 71 -14.04 -7.08 -11.44
C LEU A 71 -14.44 -8.44 -12.04
N ALA A 72 -15.72 -8.80 -11.94
CA ALA A 72 -16.26 -10.00 -12.56
C ALA A 72 -17.21 -9.68 -13.71
N ASP A 73 -17.52 -10.69 -14.50
CA ASP A 73 -18.76 -10.75 -15.27
C ASP A 73 -19.87 -11.38 -14.41
N ARG A 74 -21.13 -11.30 -14.86
CA ARG A 74 -22.29 -11.87 -14.12
C ARG A 74 -22.13 -13.32 -13.67
N ARG A 75 -21.33 -14.11 -14.39
CA ARG A 75 -21.10 -15.53 -14.09
C ARG A 75 -20.29 -15.74 -12.80
N ASP A 76 -19.47 -14.77 -12.41
CA ASP A 76 -18.53 -14.86 -11.29
C ASP A 76 -18.81 -13.83 -10.17
N GLN A 77 -20.06 -13.37 -10.09
CA GLN A 77 -20.48 -12.26 -9.21
C GLN A 77 -20.19 -12.46 -7.72
N ALA A 78 -20.12 -13.71 -7.25
CA ALA A 78 -20.01 -14.04 -5.83
C ALA A 78 -18.69 -13.60 -5.19
N ARG A 79 -17.67 -13.27 -6.00
CA ARG A 79 -16.31 -12.94 -5.54
C ARG A 79 -15.87 -11.53 -5.97
N ALA A 80 -16.78 -10.68 -6.41
CA ALA A 80 -16.45 -9.43 -7.09
C ALA A 80 -16.97 -8.18 -6.36
N ASP A 81 -16.15 -7.14 -6.34
CA ASP A 81 -16.54 -5.81 -5.89
C ASP A 81 -17.38 -5.09 -6.96
N LEU A 82 -17.11 -5.38 -8.24
CA LEU A 82 -17.83 -4.84 -9.39
C LEU A 82 -18.18 -5.97 -10.36
N VAL A 83 -19.41 -5.95 -10.87
CA VAL A 83 -19.90 -6.93 -11.84
C VAL A 83 -20.26 -6.23 -13.14
N ARG A 84 -19.73 -6.70 -14.27
CA ARG A 84 -20.03 -6.13 -15.59
C ARG A 84 -21.39 -6.62 -16.13
N PRO A 85 -22.15 -5.74 -16.82
CA PRO A 85 -21.94 -4.28 -16.89
C PRO A 85 -22.25 -3.60 -15.55
N PHE A 86 -21.38 -2.68 -15.10
CA PHE A 86 -21.56 -1.94 -13.85
C PHE A 86 -22.08 -0.52 -14.11
N ARG A 87 -22.76 0.06 -13.12
CA ARG A 87 -23.18 1.47 -13.14
C ARG A 87 -22.07 2.37 -12.62
N VAL A 88 -22.04 3.61 -13.10
CA VAL A 88 -21.09 4.64 -12.61
C VAL A 88 -21.24 4.87 -11.10
N ALA A 89 -22.46 4.78 -10.56
CA ALA A 89 -22.72 4.92 -9.13
C ALA A 89 -22.08 3.79 -8.28
N GLU A 90 -22.05 2.56 -8.81
CA GLU A 90 -21.41 1.41 -8.16
C GLU A 90 -19.90 1.60 -8.17
N LEU A 91 -19.32 1.91 -9.33
CA LEU A 91 -17.90 2.24 -9.47
C LEU A 91 -17.50 3.37 -8.51
N ARG A 92 -18.28 4.44 -8.41
CA ARG A 92 -18.04 5.56 -7.48
C ARG A 92 -17.99 5.08 -6.03
N SER A 93 -18.94 4.24 -5.63
CA SER A 93 -19.06 3.76 -4.25
C SER A 93 -17.87 2.86 -3.87
N VAL A 94 -17.49 1.95 -4.77
CA VAL A 94 -16.33 1.08 -4.58
C VAL A 94 -15.03 1.89 -4.55
N LEU A 95 -14.85 2.85 -5.46
CA LEU A 95 -13.68 3.73 -5.46
C LEU A 95 -13.61 4.59 -4.19
N ALA A 96 -14.73 5.16 -3.74
CA ALA A 96 -14.77 5.96 -2.52
C ALA A 96 -14.31 5.15 -1.30
N ALA A 97 -14.79 3.91 -1.16
CA ALA A 97 -14.36 3.01 -0.09
C ALA A 97 -12.88 2.64 -0.21
N ALA A 98 -12.38 2.35 -1.41
CA ALA A 98 -10.96 2.03 -1.62
C ALA A 98 -10.05 3.23 -1.29
N LEU A 99 -10.44 4.44 -1.69
CA LEU A 99 -9.70 5.67 -1.39
C LEU A 99 -9.71 5.99 0.10
N ASP A 100 -10.82 5.76 0.79
CA ASP A 100 -10.90 5.93 2.24
C ASP A 100 -9.94 4.99 2.98
N ARG A 101 -9.90 3.71 2.58
CA ARG A 101 -8.90 2.75 3.09
C ARG A 101 -7.47 3.19 2.79
N LEU A 102 -7.20 3.70 1.59
CA LEU A 102 -5.87 4.22 1.24
C LEU A 102 -5.48 5.40 2.14
N ARG A 103 -6.42 6.29 2.49
CA ARG A 103 -6.18 7.44 3.37
C ARG A 103 -5.94 7.02 4.83
N GLN A 104 -6.69 6.01 5.31
CA GLN A 104 -6.60 5.50 6.67
C GLN A 104 -5.41 4.56 6.90
N ALA A 105 -4.90 3.93 5.84
CA ALA A 105 -3.75 3.05 5.95
C ALA A 105 -2.56 3.83 6.56
N PRO A 106 -1.99 3.35 7.69
CA PRO A 106 -0.85 4.01 8.29
C PRO A 106 0.28 4.09 7.27
N PRO A 107 1.16 5.11 7.32
CA PRO A 107 2.36 5.11 6.51
C PRO A 107 3.06 3.78 6.77
N SER A 108 3.28 3.00 5.70
CA SER A 108 4.02 1.73 5.80
C SER A 108 5.25 2.00 6.66
N PRO A 109 5.55 1.16 7.67
CA PRO A 109 6.82 1.29 8.38
C PRO A 109 7.86 1.27 7.27
N ALA A 110 8.54 2.41 7.09
CA ALA A 110 9.60 2.51 6.11
C ALA A 110 10.47 1.29 6.36
N ALA A 111 10.69 0.47 5.33
CA ALA A 111 11.58 -0.68 5.42
C ALA A 111 12.79 -0.22 6.25
N PRO A 112 13.13 -0.92 7.36
CA PRO A 112 14.13 -0.43 8.29
C PRO A 112 15.33 -0.05 7.45
N ARG A 113 15.69 1.24 7.48
CA ARG A 113 16.84 1.75 6.75
C ARG A 113 18.01 0.93 7.26
N MET A 114 18.42 -0.09 6.50
CA MET A 114 19.65 -0.84 6.76
C MET A 114 20.79 0.11 6.45
N TYR A 115 21.07 1.02 7.37
CA TYR A 115 22.32 1.75 7.40
C TYR A 115 23.35 0.75 7.93
N ARG A 116 24.04 0.11 6.98
CA ARG A 116 25.31 -0.61 7.14
C ARG A 116 25.71 -0.88 8.61
N GLY A 117 25.17 -1.96 9.17
CA GLY A 117 25.85 -2.75 10.21
C GLY A 117 25.61 -2.43 11.69
N VAL A 118 24.63 -1.63 12.12
CA VAL A 118 24.32 -1.53 13.56
C VAL A 118 22.81 -1.32 13.79
N PRO A 119 22.11 -2.15 14.59
CA PRO A 119 20.74 -1.86 14.99
C PRO A 119 20.73 -0.66 15.95
N VAL A 120 20.07 0.43 15.54
CA VAL A 120 19.76 1.55 16.43
C VAL A 120 18.32 1.38 16.90
N GLU A 121 18.16 1.02 18.17
CA GLU A 121 16.86 1.02 18.86
C GLU A 121 16.30 2.45 18.84
N SER A 122 15.12 2.61 18.24
CA SER A 122 14.42 3.89 18.21
C SER A 122 13.85 4.18 19.60
N SER A 123 14.50 5.13 20.27
CA SER A 123 14.05 5.68 21.54
C SER A 123 12.83 6.58 21.37
N GLY A 124 11.81 6.33 22.18
CA GLY A 124 10.71 7.25 22.50
C GLY A 124 9.37 6.50 22.59
N ARG A 125 8.67 6.38 23.74
CA ARG A 125 8.70 7.17 24.98
C ARG A 125 7.77 6.48 26.00
N ALA A 126 8.25 6.17 27.21
CA ALA A 126 7.48 6.26 28.46
C ALA A 126 8.41 6.00 29.65
N ALA A 127 8.41 6.93 30.60
CA ALA A 127 9.29 6.95 31.75
C ALA A 127 8.72 6.15 32.93
N GLY A 128 9.63 5.55 33.72
CA GLY A 128 9.49 5.42 35.17
C GLY A 128 9.03 4.08 35.73
N ARG A 129 9.97 3.19 36.05
CA ARG A 129 10.26 2.78 37.44
C ARG A 129 11.54 1.95 37.50
N ALA A 130 12.28 2.19 38.58
CA ALA A 130 13.60 1.66 38.85
C ALA A 130 13.54 0.29 39.53
N GLU A 131 14.48 -0.59 39.17
CA GLU A 131 15.10 -1.66 39.98
C GLU A 131 16.35 -2.05 39.18
N ALA A 132 17.54 -1.57 39.55
CA ALA A 132 18.47 -2.28 40.44
C ALA A 132 18.78 -3.70 39.92
N ASP A 133 19.89 -3.86 39.19
CA ASP A 133 20.92 -4.81 39.63
C ASP A 133 22.24 -4.60 38.86
N GLU A 134 23.32 -4.83 39.60
CA GLU A 134 24.73 -4.66 39.26
C GLU A 134 25.20 -5.54 38.09
N ARG A 135 26.15 -5.02 37.29
CA ARG A 135 27.48 -5.65 37.17
C ARG A 135 28.50 -4.77 36.43
N PRO A 136 29.78 -4.77 36.90
CA PRO A 136 30.81 -3.85 36.45
C PRO A 136 31.47 -4.25 35.12
N ARG A 137 31.98 -3.22 34.43
CA ARG A 137 32.77 -3.28 33.19
C ARG A 137 34.12 -3.97 33.41
N THR A 138 34.34 -5.08 32.72
CA THR A 138 35.65 -5.74 32.53
C THR A 138 35.65 -6.28 31.10
N GLY A 139 36.63 -6.11 30.23
CA GLY A 139 37.88 -5.37 30.24
C GLY A 139 38.39 -5.43 28.80
N LEU A 140 38.63 -4.28 28.17
CA LEU A 140 39.27 -4.20 26.87
C LEU A 140 40.78 -4.20 27.11
N VAL A 141 41.44 -5.34 26.90
CA VAL A 141 42.91 -5.42 26.92
C VAL A 141 43.40 -5.71 25.52
N TYR A 142 43.88 -4.67 24.84
CA TYR A 142 44.65 -4.78 23.62
C TYR A 142 46.13 -4.75 23.99
N ARG A 143 46.88 -5.82 23.71
CA ARG A 143 48.34 -5.77 23.68
C ARG A 143 48.83 -6.63 22.52
N GLY A 144 49.21 -5.95 21.45
CA GLY A 144 49.94 -6.58 20.36
C GLY A 144 51.32 -7.05 20.84
N SER A 145 51.79 -8.13 20.24
CA SER A 145 53.21 -8.45 20.13
C SER A 145 53.45 -9.13 18.80
N ARG A 146 54.49 -8.63 18.14
CA ARG A 146 55.05 -8.99 16.86
C ARG A 146 56.20 -9.98 17.11
N VAL A 147 56.61 -10.67 16.04
CA VAL A 147 57.90 -11.35 15.78
C VAL A 147 58.09 -12.75 16.39
N GLY A 148 58.45 -13.69 15.50
CA GLY A 148 58.88 -15.06 15.76
C GLY A 148 58.66 -15.91 14.53
#